data_AF-E6VUC7-F1
#
_entry.id   AF-E6VUC7-F1
#
_cell.length_a   1.000
_cell.length_b   1.000
_cell.length_c   1.000
_cell.angle_alpha   90.00
_cell.angle_beta   90.00
_cell.angle_gamma   90.00
#
_symmetry.space_group_name_H-M   'P 1'
#
loop_
_entity.id
_entity.type
_entity.pdbx_description
1 polymer ?
#
loop_
_entity_poly.entity_id
_entity_poly.type
_entity_poly.pdbx_seq_one_letter_code
_entity_poly.pdbx_strand_id
1 'polypeptide(L)' 'MADTLAYTVRVKSDTGLAVLVLIPALGIVTWLPRSQVTMPETIHFGDTLEVEIPRWLIRNEREWLG' A
#
# COMPACT_ATOMS: atom_id res chain seq x y z
N MET A 1 -3.23 -17.69 7.95
CA MET A 1 -2.37 -16.80 7.15
C MET A 1 -3.25 -15.67 6.65
N ALA A 2 -2.78 -14.41 6.71
CA ALA A 2 -3.52 -13.32 6.09
C ALA A 2 -3.58 -13.54 4.57
N ASP A 3 -4.75 -13.38 3.96
CA ASP A 3 -4.91 -13.48 2.50
C ASP A 3 -4.38 -12.19 1.86
N THR A 4 -3.11 -12.21 1.46
CA THR A 4 -2.37 -11.09 0.88
C THR A 4 -2.18 -11.27 -0.63
N LEU A 5 -2.00 -10.15 -1.34
CA LEU A 5 -1.58 -10.12 -2.73
C LEU A 5 -0.40 -9.17 -2.89
N ALA A 6 0.58 -9.55 -3.71
CA ALA A 6 1.72 -8.70 -4.04
C ALA A 6 1.28 -7.62 -5.05
N TYR A 7 1.63 -6.37 -4.76
CA TYR A 7 1.44 -5.24 -5.65
C TYR A 7 2.72 -4.44 -5.78
N THR A 8 3.01 -4.02 -7.01
CA THR A 8 3.94 -2.92 -7.23
C THR A 8 3.29 -1.61 -6.81
N VAL A 9 3.92 -0.89 -5.90
CA VAL A 9 3.45 0.39 -5.37
C VAL A 9 4.51 1.47 -5.56
N ARG A 10 4.07 2.73 -5.64
CA ARG A 10 4.95 3.91 -5.66
C ARG A 10 4.74 4.75 -4.42
N VAL A 11 5.79 4.99 -3.67
CA VAL A 11 5.74 5.78 -2.43
C VAL A 11 5.50 7.26 -2.75
N LYS A 12 4.54 7.85 -2.03
CA LYS A 12 4.14 9.27 -2.12
C LYS A 12 4.41 10.03 -0.83
N SER A 13 4.34 9.37 0.32
CA SER A 13 4.64 9.96 1.63
C SER A 13 4.81 8.87 2.68
N ASP A 14 5.51 9.15 3.77
CA ASP A 14 5.64 8.29 4.94
C ASP A 14 5.44 9.11 6.21
N THR A 15 4.67 8.56 7.15
CA THR A 15 4.42 9.14 8.47
C THR A 15 5.06 8.34 9.60
N GLY A 16 5.78 7.26 9.27
CA GLY A 16 6.34 6.30 10.23
C GLY A 16 5.33 5.26 10.73
N LEU A 17 4.02 5.55 10.68
CA LEU A 17 2.95 4.60 11.01
C LEU A 17 2.26 4.03 9.77
N ALA A 18 2.18 4.85 8.71
CA ALA A 18 1.58 4.47 7.44
C ALA A 18 2.33 5.13 6.29
N VAL A 19 2.28 4.47 5.13
CA VAL A 19 2.90 4.91 3.89
C VAL A 19 1.82 5.20 2.87
N LEU A 20 1.78 6.42 2.35
CA LEU A 20 0.90 6.78 1.24
C LEU A 20 1.53 6.26 -0.04
N VAL A 21 0.80 5.43 -0.78
CA VAL A 21 1.28 4.86 -2.03
C VAL A 21 0.27 5.00 -3.16
N LEU A 22 0.78 5.06 -4.39
CA LEU A 22 0.01 4.79 -5.60
C LEU A 22 0.16 3.30 -5.94
N ILE A 23 -0.94 2.60 -6.19
CA ILE A 23 -0.95 1.22 -6.70
C ILE A 23 -1.34 1.27 -8.19
N PRO A 24 -0.39 1.29 -9.14
CA PRO A 24 -0.69 1.58 -10.54
C PRO A 24 -1.63 0.57 -11.19
N ALA A 25 -1.51 -0.72 -10.82
CA ALA A 25 -2.36 -1.79 -11.36
C ALA A 25 -3.85 -1.62 -11.01
N LEU A 26 -4.15 -0.85 -9.96
CA LEU A 26 -5.52 -0.58 -9.49
C LEU A 26 -5.95 0.86 -9.75
N GLY A 27 -5.02 1.75 -10.08
CA GLY A 27 -5.28 3.18 -10.25
C GLY A 27 -5.64 3.93 -8.96
N ILE A 28 -5.33 3.35 -7.78
CA ILE A 28 -5.70 3.92 -6.48
C ILE A 28 -4.50 4.52 -5.74
N VAL A 29 -4.75 5.58 -4.97
CA VAL A 29 -3.81 6.14 -4.00
C VAL A 29 -4.37 5.88 -2.61
N THR A 30 -3.60 5.21 -1.76
CA THR A 30 -4.07 4.77 -0.45
C THR A 30 -2.98 4.76 0.61
N TRP A 31 -3.38 4.85 1.88
CA TRP A 31 -2.50 4.69 3.02
C TRP A 31 -2.37 3.22 3.40
N LEU A 32 -1.15 2.70 3.36
CA LEU A 32 -0.83 1.36 3.84
C LEU A 32 -0.27 1.46 5.27
N PRO A 33 -0.98 0.93 6.28
CA PRO A 33 -0.48 0.91 7.66
C PRO A 33 0.69 -0.06 7.75
N ARG A 34 1.83 0.38 8.30
CA ARG A 34 3.03 -0.47 8.48
C ARG A 34 2.77 -1.67 9.40
N SER A 35 1.72 -1.64 10.22
CA SER A 35 1.28 -2.77 11.05
C SER A 35 0.54 -3.87 10.28
N GLN A 36 0.13 -3.60 9.03
CA GLN A 36 -0.69 -4.50 8.21
C GLN A 36 0.02 -4.97 6.93
N VAL A 37 1.15 -4.35 6.58
CA VAL A 37 1.93 -4.69 5.38
C VAL A 37 3.40 -4.83 5.73
N THR A 38 4.10 -5.68 5.00
CA THR A 38 5.56 -5.79 5.09
C THR A 38 6.20 -4.77 4.14
N MET A 39 6.98 -3.86 4.69
CA MET A 39 7.71 -2.84 3.94
C MET A 39 9.13 -2.69 4.48
N PRO A 40 10.07 -2.19 3.65
CA PRO A 40 11.39 -1.80 4.13
C PRO A 40 11.30 -0.75 5.25
N GLU A 41 12.28 -0.76 6.16
CA GLU A 41 12.38 0.27 7.21
C GLU A 41 12.55 1.66 6.58
N THR A 42 13.53 1.78 5.68
CA THR A 42 13.83 3.00 4.95
C THR A 42 13.12 3.02 3.60
N ILE A 43 12.30 4.04 3.38
CA ILE A 43 11.63 4.32 2.11
C ILE A 43 11.71 5.82 1.80
N HIS A 44 11.71 6.16 0.52
CA HIS A 44 11.78 7.53 0.03
C HIS A 44 10.65 7.84 -0.94
N PHE A 45 10.35 9.13 -1.08
CA PHE A 45 9.40 9.60 -2.09
C PHE A 45 9.83 9.15 -3.49
N GLY A 46 8.90 8.53 -4.23
CA GLY A 46 9.15 8.05 -5.59
C GLY A 46 9.66 6.60 -5.67
N ASP A 47 10.01 5.99 -4.54
CA ASP A 47 10.43 4.59 -4.52
C ASP A 47 9.34 3.68 -5.10
N THR A 48 9.77 2.68 -5.86
CA THR A 48 8.89 1.63 -6.39
C THR A 48 9.21 0.34 -5.66
N LEU A 49 8.20 -0.21 -4.98
CA LEU A 49 8.34 -1.37 -4.09
C LEU A 49 7.33 -2.45 -4.48
N GLU A 50 7.68 -3.71 -4.24
CA GLU A 50 6.71 -4.81 -4.20
C GLU A 50 6.27 -5.01 -2.75
N VAL A 51 4.96 -4.96 -2.51
CA VAL A 51 4.38 -5.01 -1.17
C VAL A 51 3.26 -6.05 -1.15
N GLU A 52 3.29 -6.94 -0.17
CA GLU A 52 2.17 -7.82 0.12
C GLU A 52 1.10 -7.05 0.89
N ILE A 53 -0.08 -6.91 0.29
CA ILE A 53 -1.20 -6.15 0.84
C ILE A 53 -2.37 -7.09 1.15
N PRO A 54 -2.94 -7.06 2.37
CA PRO A 54 -4.14 -7.81 2.68
C PRO A 54 -5.30 -7.45 1.74
N ARG A 55 -5.97 -8.45 1.17
CA ARG A 55 -7.06 -8.21 0.20
C ARG A 55 -8.19 -7.34 0.73
N TRP A 56 -8.52 -7.46 2.02
CA TRP A 56 -9.56 -6.66 2.65
C TRP A 56 -9.21 -5.16 2.67
N LEU A 57 -7.92 -4.81 2.78
CA LEU A 57 -7.47 -3.42 2.78
C LEU A 57 -7.70 -2.78 1.40
N ILE A 58 -7.43 -3.52 0.33
CA ILE A 58 -7.69 -3.07 -1.05
C ILE A 58 -9.19 -3.02 -1.37
N ARG A 59 -9.99 -3.97 -0.87
CA ARG A 59 -11.44 -4.00 -1.11
C ARG A 59 -12.14 -2.77 -0.53
N ASN A 60 -11.79 -2.41 0.71
CA ASN A 60 -12.36 -1.21 1.34
C ASN A 60 -12.14 0.02 0.46
N GLU A 61 -10.94 0.26 -0.05
CA GLU A 61 -10.64 1.43 -0.90
C GLU A 61 -11.48 1.50 -2.17
N ARG A 62 -11.89 0.36 -2.74
CA ARG A 62 -12.77 0.33 -3.92
C ARG A 62 -14.22 0.67 -3.58
N GLU A 63 -14.67 0.39 -2.36
CA GLU A 63 -16.04 0.70 -1.93
C GLU A 63 -16.26 2.20 -1.68
N TRP A 64 -15.21 2.97 -1.36
CA TRP A 64 -15.28 4.43 -1.16
C TRP A 64 -15.22 5.26 -2.45
N LEU A 65 -14.80 4.66 -3.57
CA LEU A 65 -14.66 5.33 -4.87
C LEU A 65 -15.84 5.06 -5.82
N GLY A 66 -16.87 4.34 -5.35
CA GLY A 66 -18.10 4.01 -6.07
C GLY A 66 -19.31 4.81 -5.63
#